data_AF-A0A6M1YQ11-F1
#
_entry.id   AF-A0A6M1YQ11-F1
#
_cell.length_a   1.000
_cell.length_b   1.000
_cell.length_c   1.000
_cell.angle_alpha   90.00
_cell.angle_beta   90.00
_cell.angle_gamma   90.00
#
_symmetry.space_group_name_H-M   'P 1'
#
loop_
_entity.id
_entity.type
_entity.pdbx_description
1 polymer ?
#
loop_
_entity_poly.entity_id
_entity_poly.type
_entity_poly.pdbx_seq_one_letter_code
_entity_poly.pdbx_strand_id
1 'polypeptide(L)'
;IWYPLYDEYSASIFKNFFDFISSTTVGGGSSGLEGFLDLIKAFLELPDAGKALRSDAYKSLVKRHVLVKKELLRRYPGSIVTSIPGSPTLFAEISDRRIPNERASDVIFDDLRVAVNNGEPMGETNEFVRLNLSGYSSLIARFLNRLAGEEKYTAQDVLTLSTHKCFHSTICASSSSSTQYFANPGDCIIDADANKGPIEIVLPEFIDYEKSEVISVRKIDSSENPVVIKSENFTFSLEKNNQSLNVQWTQSFYPNGNWQVINR
;
A
#
# COMPACT_ATOMS: atom_id res chain seq x y z
N ILE A 1 -3.21 2.94 -4.07
CA ILE A 1 -3.14 3.42 -5.47
C ILE A 1 -2.01 4.43 -5.50
N TRP A 2 -0.95 4.15 -6.27
CA TRP A 2 0.19 5.07 -6.37
C TRP A 2 -0.25 6.35 -7.08
N TYR A 3 -0.09 7.48 -6.40
CA TYR A 3 -0.27 8.82 -6.95
C TYR A 3 1.01 9.61 -6.64
N PRO A 4 1.83 9.96 -7.64
CA PRO A 4 2.98 10.82 -7.39
C PRO A 4 2.49 12.22 -7.02
N LEU A 5 2.31 12.53 -5.72
CA LEU A 5 1.72 13.78 -5.24
C LEU A 5 2.55 15.05 -5.55
N TYR A 6 3.78 14.87 -6.06
CA TYR A 6 4.64 15.94 -6.57
C TYR A 6 4.22 16.42 -7.97
N ASP A 7 3.33 15.70 -8.64
CA ASP A 7 2.69 16.06 -9.90
C ASP A 7 1.27 16.59 -9.63
N GLU A 8 0.99 17.83 -10.07
CA GLU A 8 -0.28 18.51 -9.80
C GLU A 8 -1.49 17.72 -10.32
N TYR A 9 -1.32 16.95 -11.40
CA TYR A 9 -2.35 16.13 -12.00
C TYR A 9 -2.66 14.89 -11.14
N SER A 10 -1.64 14.21 -10.63
CA SER A 10 -1.78 13.07 -9.73
C SER A 10 -2.36 13.46 -8.36
N ALA A 11 -1.98 14.63 -7.84
CA ALA A 11 -2.57 15.21 -6.62
C ALA A 11 -4.07 15.52 -6.80
N SER A 12 -4.47 15.98 -7.99
CA SER A 12 -5.87 16.22 -8.35
C SER A 12 -6.70 14.92 -8.35
N ILE A 13 -6.19 13.83 -8.92
CA ILE A 13 -6.88 12.54 -8.91
C ILE A 13 -7.07 11.99 -7.49
N PHE A 14 -6.04 12.10 -6.64
CA PHE A 14 -6.11 11.67 -5.23
C PHE A 14 -7.18 12.45 -4.45
N LYS A 15 -7.21 13.78 -4.60
CA LYS A 15 -8.21 14.65 -3.97
C LYS A 15 -9.63 14.28 -4.41
N ASN A 16 -9.86 14.13 -5.72
CA ASN A 16 -11.17 13.81 -6.27
C ASN A 16 -11.66 12.41 -5.85
N PHE A 17 -10.75 11.44 -5.70
CA PHE A 17 -11.07 10.10 -5.19
C PHE A 17 -11.50 10.13 -3.71
N PHE A 18 -10.81 10.91 -2.87
CA PHE A 18 -11.18 11.06 -1.46
C PHE A 18 -12.44 11.91 -1.26
N ASP A 19 -12.65 12.92 -2.10
CA ASP A 19 -13.90 13.71 -2.11
C ASP A 19 -15.09 12.84 -2.52
N PHE A 20 -14.92 11.91 -3.46
CA PHE A 20 -15.92 10.89 -3.80
C PHE A 20 -16.17 9.90 -2.66
N ILE A 21 -15.12 9.35 -2.04
CA ILE A 21 -15.25 8.42 -0.91
C ILE A 21 -15.95 9.14 0.26
N SER A 22 -15.55 10.36 0.61
CA SER A 22 -16.17 11.11 1.70
C SER A 22 -17.63 11.45 1.38
N SER A 23 -17.93 11.97 0.19
CA SER A 23 -19.31 12.30 -0.21
C SER A 23 -20.24 11.08 -0.30
N THR A 24 -19.73 9.89 -0.65
CA THR A 24 -20.53 8.65 -0.72
C THR A 24 -20.63 7.90 0.60
N THR A 25 -19.72 8.14 1.56
CA THR A 25 -19.72 7.43 2.85
C THR A 25 -20.33 8.23 4.00
N VAL A 26 -20.48 9.57 3.91
CA VAL A 26 -21.04 10.39 5.00
C VAL A 26 -22.36 11.11 4.70
N GLY A 27 -22.98 10.97 3.53
CA GLY A 27 -24.34 11.49 3.33
C GLY A 27 -24.90 11.24 1.93
N GLY A 28 -26.18 10.88 1.84
CA GLY A 28 -26.88 10.58 0.59
C GLY A 28 -27.12 11.79 -0.33
N GLY A 29 -26.06 12.45 -0.77
CA GLY A 29 -26.10 13.57 -1.70
C GLY A 29 -25.61 13.19 -3.09
N SER A 30 -26.39 13.51 -4.12
CA SER A 30 -26.03 13.44 -5.54
C SER A 30 -24.91 14.40 -5.96
N SER A 31 -24.33 15.14 -5.02
CA SER A 31 -23.23 16.10 -5.21
C SER A 31 -21.86 15.45 -5.48
N GLY A 32 -21.72 14.13 -5.36
CA GLY A 32 -20.49 13.39 -5.70
C GLY A 32 -20.41 12.89 -7.16
N LEU A 33 -21.45 13.11 -7.97
CA LEU A 33 -21.56 12.51 -9.32
C LEU A 33 -20.63 13.16 -10.36
N GLU A 34 -20.33 14.45 -10.22
CA GLU A 34 -19.43 15.19 -11.11
C GLU A 34 -17.97 14.74 -10.91
N GLY A 35 -17.53 14.66 -9.64
CA GLY A 35 -16.23 14.09 -9.29
C GLY A 35 -16.07 12.61 -9.70
N PHE A 36 -17.18 11.86 -9.78
CA PHE A 36 -17.19 10.49 -10.31
C PHE A 36 -17.01 10.43 -11.84
N LEU A 37 -17.63 11.34 -12.59
CA LEU A 37 -17.47 11.42 -14.06
C LEU A 37 -16.06 11.88 -14.43
N ASP A 38 -15.49 12.82 -13.68
CA ASP A 38 -14.10 13.24 -13.85
C ASP A 38 -13.10 12.14 -13.46
N LEU A 39 -13.42 11.35 -12.43
CA LEU A 39 -12.67 10.15 -12.06
C LEU A 39 -12.71 9.07 -13.15
N ILE A 40 -13.88 8.82 -13.76
CA ILE A 40 -14.01 7.91 -14.90
C ILE A 40 -13.18 8.40 -16.09
N LYS A 41 -13.24 9.70 -16.40
CA LYS A 41 -12.48 10.28 -17.50
C LYS A 41 -10.97 10.18 -17.28
N ALA A 42 -10.50 10.48 -16.07
CA ALA A 42 -9.10 10.31 -15.68
C ALA A 42 -8.65 8.83 -15.71
N PHE A 43 -9.50 7.88 -15.30
CA PHE A 43 -9.21 6.46 -15.41
C PHE A 43 -9.14 5.95 -16.87
N LEU A 44 -9.95 6.52 -17.77
CA LEU A 44 -9.97 6.15 -19.19
C LEU A 44 -8.79 6.75 -19.98
N GLU A 45 -8.16 7.81 -19.48
CA GLU A 45 -7.00 8.46 -20.09
C GLU A 45 -5.66 7.83 -19.70
N LEU A 46 -5.62 6.95 -18.69
CA LEU A 46 -4.40 6.28 -18.24
C LEU A 46 -4.02 5.08 -19.14
N PRO A 47 -2.83 5.07 -19.78
CA PRO A 47 -2.33 3.90 -20.48
C PRO A 47 -1.85 2.85 -19.46
N ASP A 48 -2.71 1.87 -19.14
CA ASP A 48 -2.42 0.62 -18.39
C ASP A 48 -1.65 0.75 -17.05
N ALA A 49 -1.51 1.96 -16.50
CA ALA A 49 -0.71 2.22 -15.31
C ALA A 49 -1.43 1.70 -14.04
N GLY A 50 -0.79 0.75 -13.35
CA GLY A 50 -1.23 0.25 -12.04
C GLY A 50 -2.33 -0.80 -12.06
N LYS A 51 -2.72 -1.35 -13.23
CA LYS A 51 -3.69 -2.46 -13.31
C LYS A 51 -3.22 -3.68 -12.53
N ALA A 52 -1.93 -4.01 -12.61
CA ALA A 52 -1.31 -5.08 -11.85
C ALA A 52 -1.37 -4.81 -10.33
N LEU A 53 -1.04 -3.59 -9.90
CA LEU A 53 -1.10 -3.17 -8.49
C LEU A 53 -2.53 -3.27 -7.93
N ARG A 54 -3.52 -2.78 -8.67
CA ARG A 54 -4.94 -2.86 -8.29
C ARG A 54 -5.43 -4.31 -8.24
N SER A 55 -4.96 -5.16 -9.16
CA SER A 55 -5.25 -6.59 -9.14
C SER A 55 -4.66 -7.28 -7.91
N ASP A 56 -3.42 -6.93 -7.54
CA ASP A 56 -2.74 -7.46 -6.36
C ASP A 56 -3.39 -7.02 -5.06
N ALA A 57 -3.78 -5.75 -4.95
CA ALA A 57 -4.54 -5.25 -3.82
C ALA A 57 -5.88 -5.98 -3.67
N TYR A 58 -6.64 -6.14 -4.76
CA TYR A 58 -7.91 -6.87 -4.73
C TYR A 58 -7.71 -8.34 -4.32
N LYS A 59 -6.74 -9.04 -4.92
CA LYS A 59 -6.44 -10.44 -4.56
C LYS A 59 -6.01 -10.58 -3.10
N SER A 60 -5.22 -9.62 -2.59
CA SER A 60 -4.84 -9.56 -1.18
C SER A 60 -6.07 -9.39 -0.28
N LEU A 61 -6.99 -8.49 -0.60
CA LEU A 61 -8.23 -8.30 0.15
C LEU A 61 -9.12 -9.55 0.15
N VAL A 62 -9.27 -10.23 -1.00
CA VAL A 62 -9.99 -11.51 -1.09
C VAL A 62 -9.33 -12.56 -0.20
N LYS A 63 -8.00 -12.71 -0.26
CA LYS A 63 -7.23 -13.66 0.56
C LYS A 63 -7.38 -13.37 2.05
N ARG A 64 -7.24 -12.10 2.44
CA ARG A 64 -7.43 -11.62 3.82
C ARG A 64 -8.84 -11.92 4.32
N HIS A 65 -9.87 -11.65 3.52
CA HIS A 65 -11.26 -11.91 3.87
C HIS A 65 -11.50 -13.39 4.16
N VAL A 66 -11.04 -14.27 3.27
CA VAL A 66 -11.18 -15.73 3.43
C VAL A 66 -10.51 -16.22 4.71
N LEU A 67 -9.27 -15.77 4.97
CA LEU A 67 -8.51 -16.19 6.15
C LEU A 67 -9.15 -15.67 7.45
N VAL A 68 -9.51 -14.39 7.49
CA VAL A 68 -10.14 -13.77 8.68
C VAL A 68 -11.50 -14.40 8.94
N LYS A 69 -12.34 -14.58 7.91
CA LYS A 69 -13.63 -15.27 8.04
C LYS A 69 -13.44 -16.67 8.64
N LYS A 70 -12.51 -17.46 8.11
CA LYS A 70 -12.27 -18.83 8.59
C LYS A 70 -11.92 -18.85 10.07
N GLU A 71 -10.93 -18.05 10.49
CA GLU A 71 -10.47 -18.07 11.88
C GLU A 71 -11.45 -17.40 12.84
N LEU A 72 -12.18 -16.38 12.40
CA LEU A 72 -13.26 -15.75 13.19
C LEU A 72 -14.39 -16.74 13.49
N LEU A 73 -14.88 -17.46 12.48
CA LEU A 73 -15.94 -18.45 12.65
C LEU A 73 -15.52 -19.66 13.49
N ARG A 74 -14.23 -20.00 13.46
CA ARG A 74 -13.66 -21.04 14.33
C ARG A 74 -13.59 -20.57 15.79
N ARG A 75 -13.21 -19.31 16.02
CA ARG A 75 -13.07 -18.73 17.36
C ARG A 75 -14.42 -18.44 18.01
N TYR A 76 -15.40 -17.97 17.25
CA TYR A 76 -16.76 -17.65 17.69
C TYR A 76 -17.80 -18.48 16.90
N PRO A 77 -17.97 -19.77 17.23
CA PRO A 77 -18.91 -20.64 16.53
C PRO A 77 -20.34 -20.10 16.56
N GLY A 78 -21.02 -20.11 15.42
CA GLY A 78 -22.38 -19.57 15.26
C GLY A 78 -22.43 -18.13 14.73
N SER A 79 -21.29 -17.43 14.68
CA SER A 79 -21.19 -16.10 14.07
C SER A 79 -21.51 -16.11 12.56
N ILE A 80 -21.93 -14.97 12.02
CA ILE A 80 -22.30 -14.81 10.60
C ILE A 80 -21.46 -13.70 9.99
N VAL A 81 -20.75 -13.99 8.90
CA VAL A 81 -20.05 -12.97 8.10
C VAL A 81 -20.94 -12.58 6.91
N THR A 82 -21.41 -11.34 6.89
CA THR A 82 -22.36 -10.81 5.89
C THR A 82 -21.65 -10.11 4.73
N SER A 83 -20.44 -9.61 4.96
CA SER A 83 -19.61 -9.00 3.91
C SER A 83 -19.09 -10.01 2.87
N ILE A 84 -18.94 -9.55 1.63
CA ILE A 84 -18.39 -10.35 0.52
C ILE A 84 -16.85 -10.21 0.41
N PRO A 85 -16.15 -11.24 -0.10
CA PRO A 85 -14.71 -11.15 -0.37
C PRO A 85 -14.35 -10.00 -1.31
N GLY A 86 -13.22 -9.33 -1.03
CA GLY A 86 -12.73 -8.20 -1.83
C GLY A 86 -13.15 -6.82 -1.30
N SER A 87 -14.10 -6.76 -0.36
CA SER A 87 -14.37 -5.56 0.43
C SER A 87 -13.15 -5.20 1.30
N PRO A 88 -12.77 -3.91 1.44
CA PRO A 88 -11.75 -3.48 2.39
C PRO A 88 -12.18 -3.68 3.85
N THR A 89 -13.43 -4.07 4.07
CA THR A 89 -14.06 -4.22 5.37
C THR A 89 -14.74 -5.59 5.48
N LEU A 90 -14.53 -6.28 6.60
CA LEU A 90 -15.33 -7.46 6.98
C LEU A 90 -16.40 -7.04 8.00
N PHE A 91 -17.66 -7.34 7.68
CA PHE A 91 -18.80 -7.14 8.57
C PHE A 91 -19.30 -8.50 9.04
N ALA A 92 -19.47 -8.64 10.36
CA ALA A 92 -19.87 -9.88 10.99
C ALA A 92 -20.76 -9.66 12.21
N GLU A 93 -21.73 -10.55 12.38
CA GLU A 93 -22.48 -10.76 13.63
C GLU A 93 -21.74 -11.80 14.46
N ILE A 94 -21.36 -11.45 15.69
CA ILE A 94 -20.61 -12.31 16.60
C ILE A 94 -21.56 -13.06 17.52
N SER A 95 -21.41 -14.38 17.55
CA SER A 95 -22.11 -15.25 18.49
C SER A 95 -21.19 -15.57 19.66
N ASP A 96 -21.52 -15.04 20.85
CA ASP A 96 -20.85 -15.33 22.11
C ASP A 96 -21.87 -15.27 23.26
N ARG A 97 -21.70 -16.11 24.28
CA ARG A 97 -22.59 -16.16 25.46
C ARG A 97 -22.60 -14.87 26.30
N ARG A 98 -21.57 -14.02 26.16
CA ARG A 98 -21.48 -12.71 26.84
C ARG A 98 -22.47 -11.69 26.26
N ILE A 99 -22.90 -11.90 25.03
CA ILE A 99 -23.91 -11.09 24.34
C ILE A 99 -25.31 -11.55 24.82
N PRO A 100 -26.23 -10.63 25.19
CA PRO A 100 -26.22 -9.19 24.89
C PRO A 100 -25.63 -8.28 25.99
N ASN A 101 -25.06 -8.82 27.06
CA ASN A 101 -24.57 -8.02 28.19
C ASN A 101 -23.29 -7.23 27.85
N GLU A 102 -22.50 -7.70 26.89
CA GLU A 102 -21.31 -7.06 26.36
C GLU A 102 -21.46 -6.81 24.86
N ARG A 103 -20.80 -5.77 24.34
CA ARG A 103 -20.71 -5.55 22.90
C ARG A 103 -19.76 -6.56 22.29
N ALA A 104 -20.04 -7.00 21.06
CA ALA A 104 -19.15 -7.87 20.30
C ALA A 104 -17.75 -7.27 20.13
N SER A 105 -17.64 -5.94 20.03
CA SER A 105 -16.34 -5.26 20.00
C SER A 105 -15.52 -5.44 21.28
N ASP A 106 -16.19 -5.43 22.43
CA ASP A 106 -15.56 -5.53 23.76
C ASP A 106 -15.14 -6.97 24.01
N VAL A 107 -16.01 -7.92 23.66
CA VAL A 107 -15.71 -9.36 23.64
C VAL A 107 -14.43 -9.65 22.84
N ILE A 108 -14.34 -9.12 21.62
CA ILE A 108 -13.15 -9.30 20.77
C ILE A 108 -11.91 -8.63 21.39
N PHE A 109 -12.07 -7.45 21.97
CA PHE A 109 -10.96 -6.75 22.61
C PHE A 109 -10.43 -7.51 23.83
N ASP A 110 -11.28 -8.09 24.65
CA ASP A 110 -10.86 -8.84 25.83
C ASP A 110 -10.18 -10.16 25.46
N ASP A 111 -10.70 -10.85 24.45
CA ASP A 111 -10.11 -12.10 23.96
C ASP A 111 -8.76 -11.88 23.26
N LEU A 112 -8.66 -10.85 22.42
CA LEU A 112 -7.58 -10.74 21.43
C LEU A 112 -6.71 -9.49 21.60
N ARG A 113 -7.10 -8.55 22.47
CA ARG A 113 -6.49 -7.22 22.59
C ARG A 113 -6.43 -6.50 21.24
N VAL A 114 -7.52 -6.57 20.48
CA VAL A 114 -7.71 -5.92 19.18
C VAL A 114 -8.96 -5.06 19.23
N ALA A 115 -8.81 -3.76 18.99
CA ALA A 115 -9.94 -2.85 18.87
C ALA A 115 -10.58 -2.99 17.49
N VAL A 116 -11.90 -3.12 17.47
CA VAL A 116 -12.72 -3.24 16.26
C VAL A 116 -13.89 -2.27 16.37
N ASN A 117 -14.48 -1.86 15.25
CA ASN A 117 -15.64 -0.98 15.31
C ASN A 117 -16.90 -1.81 15.63
N ASN A 118 -17.70 -1.34 16.60
CA ASN A 118 -19.04 -1.87 16.85
C ASN A 118 -19.99 -1.54 15.69
N GLY A 119 -21.12 -2.24 15.59
CA GLY A 119 -22.15 -2.03 14.57
C GLY A 119 -23.05 -0.81 14.80
N GLU A 120 -23.21 -0.34 16.05
CA GLU A 120 -24.09 0.80 16.40
C GLU A 120 -23.85 2.07 15.54
N PRO A 121 -22.60 2.53 15.27
CA PRO A 121 -22.37 3.71 14.43
C PRO A 121 -22.82 3.53 12.97
N MET A 122 -23.11 2.31 12.55
CA MET A 122 -23.60 1.96 11.21
C MET A 122 -25.10 1.62 11.21
N GLY A 123 -25.80 1.80 12.34
CA GLY A 123 -27.23 1.53 12.48
C GLY A 123 -27.59 0.09 12.86
N GLU A 124 -26.60 -0.71 13.30
CA GLU A 124 -26.75 -2.13 13.63
C GLU A 124 -26.69 -2.36 15.15
N THR A 125 -26.97 -3.60 15.59
CA THR A 125 -27.01 -3.96 17.01
C THR A 125 -25.62 -4.32 17.58
N ASN A 126 -25.54 -4.58 18.89
CA ASN A 126 -24.28 -4.80 19.63
C ASN A 126 -23.54 -6.10 19.26
N GLU A 127 -24.22 -7.00 18.56
CA GLU A 127 -23.67 -8.25 18.04
C GLU A 127 -22.77 -8.01 16.83
N PHE A 128 -22.92 -6.87 16.15
CA PHE A 128 -22.23 -6.61 14.91
C PHE A 128 -20.89 -5.91 15.10
N VAL A 129 -19.92 -6.31 14.29
CA VAL A 129 -18.59 -5.69 14.22
C VAL A 129 -18.17 -5.43 12.79
N ARG A 130 -17.37 -4.38 12.64
CA ARG A 130 -16.70 -4.00 11.41
C ARG A 130 -15.18 -4.09 11.60
N LEU A 131 -14.52 -4.93 10.80
CA LEU A 131 -13.08 -5.13 10.77
C LEU A 131 -12.49 -4.50 9.51
N ASN A 132 -11.41 -3.72 9.66
CA ASN A 132 -10.66 -3.20 8.52
C ASN A 132 -9.63 -4.23 8.02
N LEU A 133 -9.76 -4.65 6.75
CA LEU A 133 -8.84 -5.58 6.08
C LEU A 133 -7.74 -4.88 5.26
N SER A 134 -7.78 -3.54 5.14
CA SER A 134 -6.75 -2.76 4.46
C SER A 134 -5.52 -2.46 5.33
N GLY A 135 -5.47 -2.97 6.57
CA GLY A 135 -4.32 -2.80 7.46
C GLY A 135 -3.05 -3.53 6.99
N TYR A 136 -1.92 -3.26 7.67
CA TYR A 136 -0.62 -3.87 7.37
C TYR A 136 -0.69 -5.39 7.35
N SER A 137 -0.09 -6.07 6.36
CA SER A 137 -0.08 -7.53 6.31
C SER A 137 0.51 -8.15 7.58
N SER A 138 1.50 -7.51 8.20
CA SER A 138 2.06 -7.95 9.49
C SER A 138 1.07 -7.81 10.65
N LEU A 139 0.21 -6.80 10.64
CA LEU A 139 -0.86 -6.64 11.64
C LEU A 139 -2.02 -7.60 11.38
N ILE A 140 -2.41 -7.80 10.11
CA ILE A 140 -3.45 -8.76 9.74
C ILE A 140 -2.98 -10.19 10.07
N ALA A 141 -1.73 -10.54 9.78
CA ALA A 141 -1.14 -11.82 10.18
C ALA A 141 -1.13 -11.99 11.71
N ARG A 142 -0.75 -10.94 12.45
CA ARG A 142 -0.81 -10.96 13.92
C ARG A 142 -2.23 -11.13 14.45
N PHE A 143 -3.20 -10.45 13.84
CA PHE A 143 -4.61 -10.61 14.18
C PHE A 143 -5.10 -12.03 13.89
N LEU A 144 -4.74 -12.60 12.73
CA LEU A 144 -5.04 -13.99 12.38
C LEU A 144 -4.40 -14.97 13.36
N ASN A 145 -3.16 -14.75 13.80
CA ASN A 145 -2.50 -15.59 14.81
C ASN A 145 -3.21 -15.51 16.16
N ARG A 146 -3.70 -14.32 16.54
CA ARG A 146 -4.51 -14.15 17.76
C ARG A 146 -5.86 -14.88 17.65
N LEU A 147 -6.54 -14.78 16.51
CA LEU A 147 -7.76 -15.56 16.24
C LEU A 147 -7.49 -17.08 16.22
N ALA A 148 -6.34 -17.49 15.70
CA ALA A 148 -5.91 -18.88 15.64
C ALA A 148 -5.52 -19.43 17.03
N GLY A 149 -4.97 -18.59 17.90
CA GLY A 149 -4.35 -19.00 19.16
C GLY A 149 -2.96 -19.60 18.99
N GLU A 150 -2.33 -19.45 17.82
CA GLU A 150 -1.01 -19.98 17.46
C GLU A 150 -0.33 -19.11 16.38
N GLU A 151 1.00 -19.10 16.34
CA GLU A 151 1.78 -18.36 15.33
C GLU A 151 1.94 -19.17 14.05
N LYS A 152 0.96 -19.11 13.14
CA LYS A 152 0.99 -19.84 11.86
C LYS A 152 0.97 -18.95 10.61
N TYR A 153 0.61 -17.68 10.76
CA TYR A 153 0.49 -16.71 9.67
C TYR A 153 1.61 -15.68 9.71
N THR A 154 2.10 -15.34 8.52
CA THR A 154 3.08 -14.30 8.23
C THR A 154 2.49 -13.24 7.31
N ALA A 155 3.20 -12.14 7.08
CA ALA A 155 2.75 -11.09 6.17
C ALA A 155 2.54 -11.60 4.74
N GLN A 156 3.38 -12.54 4.29
CA GLN A 156 3.31 -13.15 2.96
C GLN A 156 2.06 -14.01 2.77
N ASP A 157 1.50 -14.55 3.86
CA ASP A 157 0.27 -15.35 3.80
C ASP A 157 -0.96 -14.50 3.48
N VAL A 158 -0.91 -13.20 3.71
CA VAL A 158 -2.06 -12.29 3.53
C VAL A 158 -1.83 -11.24 2.43
N LEU A 159 -0.70 -11.33 1.75
CA LEU A 159 -0.27 -10.44 0.68
C LEU A 159 -0.18 -11.21 -0.64
N THR A 160 -0.72 -10.62 -1.71
CA THR A 160 -0.54 -11.09 -3.08
C THR A 160 0.26 -10.05 -3.84
N LEU A 161 1.36 -10.49 -4.43
CA LEU A 161 2.25 -9.68 -5.26
C LEU A 161 2.48 -10.46 -6.55
N SER A 162 1.55 -10.36 -7.50
CA SER A 162 1.67 -11.03 -8.81
C SER A 162 2.71 -10.35 -9.71
N THR A 163 3.21 -9.17 -9.32
CA THR A 163 4.25 -8.45 -10.05
C THR A 163 5.39 -7.98 -9.16
N HIS A 164 6.11 -8.91 -8.53
CA HIS A 164 7.54 -8.67 -8.23
C HIS A 164 8.33 -8.77 -9.53
N LYS A 165 8.15 -7.77 -10.40
CA LYS A 165 8.98 -7.61 -11.58
C LYS A 165 10.18 -6.79 -11.15
N CYS A 166 11.30 -7.47 -11.04
CA CYS A 166 12.58 -6.86 -10.76
C CYS A 166 13.11 -6.28 -12.08
N PHE A 167 13.04 -4.97 -12.22
CA PHE A 167 13.49 -4.26 -13.42
C PHE A 167 14.93 -3.80 -13.25
N HIS A 168 15.69 -3.99 -14.32
CA HIS A 168 17.01 -3.43 -14.50
C HIS A 168 16.90 -2.32 -15.53
N SER A 169 17.18 -1.09 -15.09
CA SER A 169 17.14 0.11 -15.90
C SER A 169 18.56 0.63 -16.10
N THR A 170 18.91 1.01 -17.33
CA THR A 170 20.16 1.75 -17.63
C THR A 170 19.80 3.14 -18.09
N ILE A 171 20.30 4.15 -17.38
CA ILE A 171 20.03 5.57 -17.62
C ILE A 171 21.30 6.20 -18.18
N CYS A 172 21.23 6.73 -19.39
CA CYS A 172 22.35 7.40 -20.04
C CYS A 172 22.13 8.91 -20.02
N ALA A 173 23.16 9.65 -19.63
CA ALA A 173 23.12 11.10 -19.64
C ALA A 173 22.90 11.65 -21.06
N SER A 174 22.07 12.69 -21.16
CA SER A 174 21.93 13.50 -22.36
C SER A 174 23.01 14.57 -22.40
N SER A 175 23.51 14.88 -23.59
CA SER A 175 24.50 15.95 -23.80
C SER A 175 23.92 17.36 -23.72
N SER A 176 22.59 17.51 -23.67
CA SER A 176 21.91 18.81 -23.78
C SER A 176 21.26 19.33 -22.50
N SER A 177 21.17 18.50 -21.44
CA SER A 177 20.58 18.87 -20.14
C SER A 177 20.92 17.82 -19.08
N SER A 178 20.79 18.18 -17.80
CA SER A 178 20.83 17.20 -16.70
C SER A 178 19.74 16.15 -16.90
N THR A 179 20.11 14.87 -16.89
CA THR A 179 19.15 13.76 -17.02
C THR A 179 18.56 13.44 -15.65
N GLN A 180 17.24 13.44 -15.55
CA GLN A 180 16.52 13.05 -14.34
C GLN A 180 15.78 11.74 -14.57
N TYR A 181 15.83 10.84 -13.59
CA TYR A 181 15.10 9.58 -13.59
C TYR A 181 14.35 9.42 -12.27
N PHE A 182 13.09 8.98 -12.35
CA PHE A 182 12.27 8.67 -11.18
C PHE A 182 12.21 7.16 -10.98
N ALA A 183 12.68 6.69 -9.83
CA ALA A 183 12.64 5.27 -9.49
C ALA A 183 11.20 4.77 -9.42
N ASN A 184 10.98 3.58 -9.96
CA ASN A 184 9.70 2.89 -9.98
C ASN A 184 9.66 1.82 -8.88
N PRO A 185 8.48 1.46 -8.37
CA PRO A 185 8.34 0.42 -7.34
C PRO A 185 8.88 -0.97 -7.70
N GLY A 186 9.07 -1.25 -9.00
CA GLY A 186 9.67 -2.49 -9.50
C GLY A 186 11.15 -2.41 -9.85
N ASP A 187 11.80 -1.24 -9.74
CA ASP A 187 13.23 -1.17 -10.00
C ASP A 187 13.99 -1.98 -8.94
N CYS A 188 14.99 -2.73 -9.39
CA CYS A 188 15.96 -3.41 -8.52
C CYS A 188 17.38 -2.93 -8.78
N ILE A 189 17.69 -2.60 -10.04
CA ILE A 189 19.01 -2.17 -10.46
C ILE A 189 18.83 -0.96 -11.36
N ILE A 190 19.47 0.15 -10.99
CA ILE A 190 19.53 1.36 -11.78
C ILE A 190 21.01 1.62 -12.07
N ASP A 191 21.43 1.36 -13.31
CA ASP A 191 22.77 1.68 -13.78
C ASP A 191 22.76 3.04 -14.45
N ALA A 192 23.57 3.98 -13.93
CA ALA A 192 23.67 5.34 -14.44
C ALA A 192 25.01 5.52 -15.17
N ASP A 193 24.94 5.87 -16.45
CA ASP A 193 26.06 6.26 -17.31
C ASP A 193 26.05 7.79 -17.47
N ALA A 194 26.85 8.46 -16.64
CA ALA A 194 27.01 9.91 -16.60
C ALA A 194 28.06 10.45 -17.58
N ASN A 195 28.53 9.67 -18.57
CA ASN A 195 29.60 10.09 -19.48
C ASN A 195 29.36 11.43 -20.20
N LYS A 196 28.10 11.76 -20.47
CA LYS A 196 27.70 12.95 -21.24
C LYS A 196 27.18 14.12 -20.38
N GLY A 197 27.08 13.92 -19.07
CA GLY A 197 26.56 14.92 -18.14
C GLY A 197 26.09 14.29 -16.83
N PRO A 198 25.79 15.11 -15.80
CA PRO A 198 25.31 14.63 -14.52
C PRO A 198 23.92 13.97 -14.63
N ILE A 199 23.69 12.96 -13.80
CA ILE A 199 22.40 12.26 -13.68
C ILE A 199 21.84 12.48 -12.28
N GLU A 200 20.54 12.76 -12.19
CA GLU A 200 19.79 12.79 -10.95
C GLU A 200 18.79 11.63 -10.91
N ILE A 201 18.91 10.77 -9.89
CA ILE A 201 17.96 9.71 -9.58
C ILE A 201 17.08 10.18 -8.43
N VAL A 202 15.80 10.41 -8.69
CA VAL A 202 14.80 10.78 -7.69
C VAL A 202 14.10 9.53 -7.18
N LEU A 203 14.08 9.36 -5.87
CA LEU A 203 13.38 8.32 -5.13
C LEU A 203 12.07 8.90 -4.58
N PRO A 204 10.95 8.81 -5.33
CA PRO A 204 9.68 9.34 -4.86
C PRO A 204 9.10 8.47 -3.74
N GLU A 205 8.14 9.00 -3.00
CA GLU A 205 7.38 8.19 -2.07
C GLU A 205 6.56 7.12 -2.81
N PHE A 206 6.61 5.88 -2.34
CA PHE A 206 5.76 4.80 -2.85
C PHE A 206 4.50 4.66 -1.99
N ILE A 207 3.63 5.66 -2.11
CA ILE A 207 2.32 5.67 -1.45
C ILE A 207 1.54 4.42 -1.88
N ASP A 208 0.95 3.74 -0.90
CA ASP A 208 0.14 2.53 -1.11
C ASP A 208 0.89 1.34 -1.73
N TYR A 209 2.21 1.28 -1.51
CA TYR A 209 3.04 0.16 -1.93
C TYR A 209 3.52 -0.64 -0.72
N GLU A 210 3.08 -1.89 -0.58
CA GLU A 210 3.26 -2.61 0.67
C GLU A 210 4.73 -2.89 1.04
N LYS A 211 5.58 -3.06 0.03
CA LYS A 211 7.00 -3.32 0.19
C LYS A 211 7.70 -3.13 -1.15
N SER A 212 8.76 -2.32 -1.22
CA SER A 212 9.64 -2.31 -2.40
C SER A 212 10.72 -3.38 -2.29
N GLU A 213 11.24 -3.79 -3.45
CA GLU A 213 12.52 -4.47 -3.51
C GLU A 213 13.64 -3.52 -3.06
N VAL A 214 14.80 -4.09 -2.75
CA VAL A 214 16.03 -3.31 -2.57
C VAL A 214 16.47 -2.82 -3.96
N ILE A 215 16.60 -1.52 -4.11
CA ILE A 215 17.08 -0.87 -5.33
C ILE A 215 18.58 -0.59 -5.17
N SER A 216 19.38 -1.19 -6.04
CA SER A 216 20.81 -0.91 -6.20
C SER A 216 21.01 0.13 -7.29
N VAL A 217 21.32 1.37 -6.91
CA VAL A 217 21.75 2.40 -7.86
C VAL A 217 23.26 2.34 -8.01
N ARG A 218 23.79 2.31 -9.25
CA ARG A 218 25.22 2.19 -9.54
C ARG A 218 25.65 3.22 -10.58
N LYS A 219 26.82 3.82 -10.37
CA LYS A 219 27.51 4.56 -11.43
C LYS A 219 28.39 3.58 -12.22
N ILE A 220 28.18 3.48 -13.53
CA ILE A 220 28.86 2.48 -14.37
C ILE A 220 29.94 3.07 -15.30
N ASP A 221 30.05 4.39 -15.34
CA ASP A 221 31.05 5.10 -16.12
C ASP A 221 32.20 5.67 -15.25
N SER A 222 33.25 6.14 -15.92
CA SER A 222 34.45 6.70 -15.27
C SER A 222 34.59 8.22 -15.41
N SER A 223 33.56 8.91 -15.90
CA SER A 223 33.58 10.37 -16.00
C SER A 223 33.59 11.04 -14.62
N GLU A 224 33.91 12.33 -14.57
CA GLU A 224 33.82 13.13 -13.34
C GLU A 224 32.37 13.58 -13.04
N ASN A 225 31.42 13.32 -13.93
CA ASN A 225 30.03 13.74 -13.71
C ASN A 225 29.39 12.91 -12.59
N PRO A 226 28.73 13.55 -11.61
CA PRO A 226 28.12 12.83 -10.50
C PRO A 226 26.81 12.15 -10.91
N VAL A 227 26.49 11.05 -10.21
CA VAL A 227 25.14 10.49 -10.16
C VAL A 227 24.57 10.81 -8.77
N VAL A 228 23.62 11.74 -8.72
CA VAL A 228 23.03 12.20 -7.47
C VAL A 228 21.71 11.47 -7.21
N ILE A 229 21.62 10.72 -6.12
CA ILE A 229 20.39 10.08 -5.65
C ILE A 229 19.73 10.98 -4.61
N LYS A 230 18.45 11.33 -4.81
CA LYS A 230 17.67 12.19 -3.92
C LYS A 230 16.40 11.50 -3.45
N SER A 231 16.10 11.64 -2.17
CA SER A 231 14.78 11.44 -1.59
C SER A 231 14.41 12.68 -0.77
N GLU A 232 13.21 12.73 -0.22
CA GLU A 232 12.80 13.73 0.78
C GLU A 232 13.75 13.83 1.98
N ASN A 233 14.35 12.71 2.41
CA ASN A 233 15.08 12.60 3.66
C ASN A 233 16.60 12.58 3.50
N PHE A 234 17.10 12.38 2.28
CA PHE A 234 18.55 12.36 2.03
C PHE A 234 18.92 12.70 0.58
N THR A 235 20.17 13.12 0.41
CA THR A 235 20.84 13.22 -0.88
C THR A 235 22.19 12.50 -0.80
N PHE A 236 22.53 11.73 -1.83
CA PHE A 236 23.78 10.98 -1.92
C PHE A 236 24.38 11.12 -3.32
N SER A 237 25.71 11.23 -3.44
CA SER A 237 26.38 11.34 -4.73
C SER A 237 27.32 10.16 -4.96
N LEU A 238 27.19 9.51 -6.13
CA LEU A 238 28.14 8.53 -6.63
C LEU A 238 29.10 9.23 -7.59
N GLU A 239 30.36 9.35 -7.17
CA GLU A 239 31.39 10.09 -7.91
C GLU A 239 32.30 9.16 -8.71
N LYS A 240 32.51 7.93 -8.23
CA LYS A 240 33.47 6.98 -8.83
C LYS A 240 32.75 5.84 -9.54
N ASN A 241 33.42 5.30 -10.56
CA ASN A 241 32.99 4.08 -11.24
C ASN A 241 32.77 2.94 -10.23
N ASN A 242 31.71 2.15 -10.42
CA ASN A 242 31.27 1.04 -9.58
C ASN A 242 30.89 1.40 -8.14
N GLN A 243 30.80 2.69 -7.79
CA GLN A 243 30.12 3.06 -6.55
C GLN A 243 28.63 2.75 -6.68
N SER A 244 28.06 2.26 -5.58
CA SER A 244 26.66 1.92 -5.49
C SER A 244 26.02 2.42 -4.21
N LEU A 245 24.70 2.52 -4.25
CA LEU A 245 23.85 2.78 -3.09
C LEU A 245 22.68 1.81 -3.13
N ASN A 246 22.49 1.08 -2.03
CA ASN A 246 21.32 0.21 -1.86
C ASN A 246 20.27 0.93 -1.02
N VAL A 247 19.09 1.10 -1.59
CA VAL A 247 17.96 1.76 -0.92
C VAL A 247 16.72 0.88 -0.94
N GLN A 248 15.85 1.04 0.04
CA GLN A 248 14.55 0.37 0.06
C GLN A 248 13.51 1.31 0.63
N TRP A 249 12.33 1.33 0.02
CA TRP A 249 11.18 2.00 0.58
C TRP A 249 10.58 1.12 1.68
N THR A 250 10.41 1.70 2.86
CA THR A 250 9.78 1.02 3.99
C THR A 250 8.43 1.66 4.29
N GLN A 251 7.45 0.79 4.60
CA GLN A 251 6.03 1.05 4.89
C GLN A 251 5.07 1.10 3.71
N SER A 252 3.83 0.71 4.03
CA SER A 252 2.97 0.06 3.08
C SER A 252 1.77 0.83 2.55
N PHE A 253 1.13 1.74 3.29
CA PHE A 253 -0.14 2.35 2.85
C PHE A 253 -0.49 3.66 3.61
N TYR A 254 0.50 4.39 4.15
CA TYR A 254 0.26 5.62 4.93
C TYR A 254 1.28 6.73 4.59
N PRO A 255 0.96 8.02 4.85
CA PRO A 255 1.75 9.20 4.47
C PRO A 255 3.13 9.35 5.15
N ASN A 256 3.62 8.32 5.85
CA ASN A 256 4.87 8.36 6.62
C ASN A 256 5.86 7.26 6.23
N GLY A 257 5.72 6.68 5.04
CA GLY A 257 6.75 5.77 4.54
C GLY A 257 8.06 6.52 4.29
N ASN A 258 9.18 5.81 4.29
CA ASN A 258 10.47 6.45 4.08
C ASN A 258 11.47 5.55 3.36
N TRP A 259 12.38 6.21 2.64
CA TRP A 259 13.55 5.55 2.06
C TRP A 259 14.61 5.28 3.11
N GLN A 260 15.08 4.04 3.16
CA GLN A 260 16.19 3.60 4.00
C GLN A 260 17.37 3.20 3.13
N VAL A 261 18.58 3.60 3.54
CA VAL A 261 19.83 3.09 2.98
C VAL A 261 20.18 1.78 3.68
N ILE A 262 20.20 0.69 2.92
CA ILE A 262 20.30 -0.68 3.47
C ILE A 262 21.75 -1.09 3.68
N ASN A 263 22.66 -0.73 2.76
CA ASN A 263 24.10 -1.00 2.86
C ASN A 263 24.89 0.11 2.18
N ARG A 264 26.02 0.50 2.78
CA ARG A 264 27.01 1.45 2.24
C ARG A 264 28.26 0.70 1.79
#